data_AF-A0A8I1S0A8-F1
#
_entry.id   AF-A0A8I1S0A8-F1
#
_cell.length_a   1.000
_cell.length_b   1.000
_cell.length_c   1.000
_cell.angle_alpha   90.00
_cell.angle_beta   90.00
_cell.angle_gamma   90.00
#
_symmetry.space_group_name_H-M   'P 1'
#
loop_
_entity.id
_entity.type
_entity.pdbx_description
1 polymer ?
#
loop_
_entity_poly.entity_id
_entity_poly.type
_entity_poly.pdbx_seq_one_letter_code
_entity_poly.pdbx_strand_id
1 'polypeptide(L)'
;MTSHLSHDDARTLVQTVASEADRTADEPMPADTHWTRPGKTVTIATRLSPAHAAEIEQLAARLGVPVSALIRGWILAALGASSTQTVHDAVERLAADVERLREIVA
;
A
#
# COMPACT_ATOMS: atom_id res chain seq x y z
N MET A 1 6.64 1.57 -20.23
CA MET A 1 5.91 2.84 -20.43
C MET A 1 4.80 2.93 -19.40
N THR A 2 5.11 3.49 -18.23
CA THR A 2 4.11 3.84 -17.21
C THR A 2 3.44 5.13 -17.68
N SER A 3 2.19 5.01 -18.17
CA SER A 3 1.40 6.17 -18.59
C SER A 3 1.06 6.99 -17.33
N HIS A 4 1.73 8.12 -17.14
CA HIS A 4 1.33 9.12 -16.15
C HIS A 4 0.04 9.77 -16.65
N LEU A 5 -1.11 9.25 -16.23
CA LEU A 5 -2.38 9.95 -16.34
C LEU A 5 -2.27 11.24 -15.52
N SER A 6 -2.57 12.38 -16.13
CA SER A 6 -2.66 13.64 -15.40
C SER A 6 -3.76 13.51 -14.33
N HIS A 7 -3.66 14.31 -13.27
CA HIS A 7 -4.66 14.30 -12.20
C HIS A 7 -6.08 14.62 -12.73
N ASP A 8 -6.17 15.45 -13.77
CA ASP A 8 -7.44 15.75 -14.44
C ASP A 8 -7.93 14.60 -15.34
N ASP A 9 -7.01 13.83 -15.94
CA ASP A 9 -7.36 12.63 -16.71
C ASP A 9 -7.88 11.52 -15.79
N ALA A 10 -7.27 11.36 -14.62
CA ALA A 10 -7.69 10.41 -13.60
C ALA A 10 -9.09 10.75 -13.06
N ARG A 11 -9.36 12.04 -12.80
CA ARG A 11 -10.70 12.49 -12.36
C ARG A 11 -11.76 12.22 -13.42
N THR A 12 -11.45 12.56 -14.68
CA THR A 12 -12.34 12.34 -15.83
C THR A 12 -12.64 10.84 -16.03
N LEU A 13 -11.62 9.99 -15.89
CA LEU A 13 -11.76 8.54 -15.96
C LEU A 13 -12.69 8.01 -14.87
N VAL A 14 -12.48 8.41 -13.61
CA VAL A 14 -13.34 8.00 -12.49
C VAL A 14 -14.79 8.40 -12.72
N GLN A 15 -15.02 9.62 -13.20
CA GLN A 15 -16.37 10.13 -13.44
C GLN A 15 -17.08 9.40 -14.59
N THR A 16 -16.33 9.03 -15.62
CA THR A 16 -16.82 8.21 -16.74
C THR A 16 -17.21 6.81 -16.27
N VAL A 17 -16.31 6.14 -15.54
CA VAL A 17 -16.55 4.79 -15.01
C VAL A 17 -17.75 4.78 -14.05
N ALA A 18 -17.88 5.79 -13.19
CA ALA A 18 -19.02 5.91 -12.28
C ALA A 18 -20.34 6.05 -13.05
N SER A 19 -20.36 6.91 -14.07
CA SER A 19 -21.56 7.14 -14.89
C SER A 19 -21.95 5.90 -15.72
N GLU A 20 -20.96 5.15 -16.22
CA GLU A 20 -21.20 3.87 -16.90
C GLU A 20 -21.77 2.83 -15.94
N ALA A 21 -21.20 2.71 -14.74
CA ALA A 21 -21.67 1.78 -13.72
C ALA A 21 -23.12 2.06 -13.29
N ASP A 22 -23.46 3.33 -13.06
CA ASP A 22 -24.82 3.75 -12.70
C ASP A 22 -25.81 3.41 -13.82
N ARG A 23 -25.42 3.57 -15.08
CA ARG A 23 -26.27 3.27 -16.25
C ARG A 23 -26.51 1.77 -16.43
N THR A 24 -25.53 0.93 -16.11
CA THR A 24 -25.62 -0.53 -16.32
C THR A 24 -25.96 -1.30 -15.05
N ALA A 25 -26.36 -0.62 -13.96
CA ALA A 25 -26.57 -1.23 -12.66
C ALA A 25 -27.62 -2.35 -12.66
N ASP A 26 -28.67 -2.20 -13.48
CA ASP A 26 -29.77 -3.16 -13.61
C ASP A 26 -29.59 -4.12 -14.82
N GLU A 27 -28.53 -3.95 -15.60
CA GLU A 27 -28.25 -4.83 -16.74
C GLU A 27 -27.73 -6.19 -16.25
N PRO A 28 -28.15 -7.30 -16.88
CA PRO A 28 -27.62 -8.61 -16.52
C PRO A 28 -26.11 -8.66 -16.80
N MET A 29 -25.36 -9.27 -15.87
CA MET A 29 -23.92 -9.47 -16.04
C MET A 29 -23.65 -10.28 -17.33
N PRO A 30 -22.61 -9.93 -18.12
CA PRO A 30 -22.27 -10.66 -19.34
C PRO A 30 -22.03 -12.16 -19.06
N ALA A 31 -22.50 -13.02 -19.97
CA ALA A 31 -22.53 -14.48 -19.77
C ALA A 31 -21.17 -15.13 -19.47
N ASP A 32 -20.08 -14.56 -19.98
CA ASP A 32 -18.71 -15.06 -19.78
C ASP A 32 -18.00 -14.42 -18.57
N THR A 33 -18.74 -13.68 -17.73
CA THR A 33 -18.17 -13.05 -16.53
C THR A 33 -17.96 -14.08 -15.44
N HIS A 34 -16.71 -14.41 -15.17
CA HIS A 34 -16.35 -15.21 -14.01
C HIS A 34 -15.99 -14.29 -12.84
N TRP A 35 -16.67 -14.48 -11.71
CA TRP A 35 -16.24 -13.84 -10.47
C TRP A 35 -14.85 -14.35 -10.09
N THR A 36 -13.88 -13.46 -10.06
CA THR A 36 -12.55 -13.74 -9.51
C THR A 36 -12.40 -13.01 -8.19
N ARG A 37 -12.02 -13.71 -7.11
CA ARG A 37 -11.50 -13.05 -5.90
C ARG A 37 -10.01 -12.80 -6.10
N PRO A 38 -9.53 -11.56 -6.17
CA PRO A 38 -8.10 -11.29 -6.25
C PRO A 38 -7.43 -11.70 -4.93
N GLY A 39 -6.78 -12.87 -4.90
CA GLY A 39 -5.95 -13.35 -3.79
C GLY A 39 -6.67 -13.62 -2.46
N LYS A 40 -6.33 -14.71 -1.77
CA LYS A 40 -6.77 -14.91 -0.38
C LYS A 40 -5.87 -14.09 0.55
N THR A 41 -6.17 -12.81 0.74
CA THR A 41 -5.62 -12.06 1.87
C THR A 41 -6.30 -12.54 3.16
N VAL A 42 -5.53 -12.60 4.25
CA VAL A 42 -6.01 -12.92 5.60
C VAL A 42 -5.90 -11.65 6.43
N THR A 43 -6.99 -11.27 7.11
CA THR A 43 -7.00 -10.12 8.02
C THR A 43 -6.45 -10.54 9.37
N ILE A 44 -5.46 -9.79 9.86
CA ILE A 44 -4.95 -9.90 11.22
C ILE A 44 -5.42 -8.66 11.97
N ALA A 45 -6.14 -8.84 13.08
CA ALA A 45 -6.58 -7.77 13.96
C ALA A 45 -5.80 -7.82 15.27
N THR A 46 -5.31 -6.68 15.73
CA THR A 46 -4.64 -6.54 17.03
C THR A 46 -5.23 -5.36 17.79
N ARG A 47 -5.21 -5.43 19.12
CA ARG A 47 -5.67 -4.32 19.98
C ARG A 47 -4.51 -3.38 20.25
N LEU A 48 -4.75 -2.09 20.05
CA LEU A 48 -3.80 -1.01 20.36
C LEU A 48 -4.42 -0.05 21.39
N SER A 49 -3.57 0.65 22.13
CA SER A 49 -4.05 1.79 22.90
C SER A 49 -4.47 2.92 21.93
N PRO A 50 -5.45 3.77 22.30
CA PRO A 50 -5.83 4.91 21.47
C PRO A 50 -4.65 5.85 21.17
N ALA A 51 -3.73 6.03 22.12
CA ALA A 51 -2.53 6.84 21.95
C ALA A 51 -1.62 6.29 20.84
N HIS A 52 -1.33 4.98 20.85
CA HIS A 52 -0.48 4.38 19.82
C HIS A 52 -1.16 4.38 18.44
N ALA A 53 -2.47 4.21 18.38
CA ALA A 53 -3.20 4.31 17.12
C ALA A 53 -3.07 5.72 16.51
N ALA A 54 -3.23 6.77 17.34
CA ALA A 54 -3.09 8.16 16.90
C ALA A 54 -1.65 8.49 16.45
N GLU A 55 -0.62 7.97 17.12
CA GLU A 55 0.77 8.14 16.71
C GLU A 55 1.06 7.52 15.33
N ILE A 56 0.51 6.33 15.08
CA ILE A 56 0.64 5.64 13.78
C ILE A 56 -0.07 6.45 12.69
N GLU A 57 -1.28 6.95 12.95
CA GLU A 57 -2.03 7.78 12.01
C GLU A 57 -1.27 9.07 11.65
N GLN A 58 -0.72 9.75 12.65
CA GLN A 58 0.09 10.95 12.44
C GLN A 58 1.35 10.67 11.62
N LEU A 59 2.03 9.55 11.89
CA LEU A 59 3.20 9.17 11.12
C LEU A 59 2.85 8.84 9.67
N ALA A 60 1.78 8.08 9.43
CA ALA A 60 1.30 7.76 8.09
C ALA A 60 0.93 9.04 7.31
N ALA A 61 0.27 10.00 7.96
CA ALA A 61 -0.06 11.29 7.38
C ALA A 61 1.19 12.09 6.99
N ARG A 62 2.20 12.18 7.87
CA ARG A 62 3.47 12.86 7.57
C ARG A 62 4.22 12.24 6.40
N LEU A 63 4.12 10.91 6.25
CA LEU A 63 4.75 10.17 5.16
C LEU A 63 3.90 10.15 3.87
N GLY A 64 2.68 10.67 3.90
CA GLY A 64 1.77 10.66 2.75
C GLY A 64 1.33 9.26 2.31
N VAL A 65 1.28 8.29 3.24
CA VAL A 65 0.93 6.89 2.94
C VAL A 65 -0.31 6.43 3.72
N PRO A 66 -1.09 5.47 3.21
CA PRO A 66 -2.15 4.84 4.00
C PRO A 66 -1.59 4.12 5.24
N VAL A 67 -2.30 4.19 6.36
CA VAL A 67 -1.93 3.49 7.61
C VAL A 67 -1.71 1.99 7.39
N SER A 68 -2.55 1.35 6.57
CA SER A 68 -2.42 -0.07 6.24
C SER A 68 -1.14 -0.38 5.44
N ALA A 69 -0.71 0.52 4.57
CA ALA A 69 0.54 0.37 3.81
C ALA A 69 1.76 0.50 4.74
N LEU A 70 1.72 1.47 5.67
CA LEU A 70 2.76 1.66 6.68
C LEU A 70 2.92 0.42 7.56
N ILE A 71 1.81 -0.06 8.17
CA ILE A 71 1.81 -1.23 9.06
C ILE A 71 2.27 -2.48 8.31
N ARG A 72 1.76 -2.70 7.08
CA ARG A 72 2.17 -3.84 6.26
C ARG A 72 3.68 -3.79 5.96
N GLY A 73 4.21 -2.62 5.62
CA GLY A 73 5.63 -2.42 5.38
C GLY A 73 6.47 -2.81 6.59
N TRP A 74 6.09 -2.36 7.78
CA TRP A 74 6.79 -2.72 9.02
C TRP A 74 6.74 -4.21 9.32
N ILE A 75 5.59 -4.86 9.16
CA ILE A 75 5.46 -6.31 9.38
C ILE A 75 6.39 -7.07 8.42
N LEU A 76 6.39 -6.72 7.14
CA LEU A 76 7.25 -7.38 6.15
C LEU A 76 8.74 -7.15 6.42
N ALA A 77 9.12 -5.93 6.83
CA ALA A 77 10.50 -5.61 7.21
C ALA A 77 10.94 -6.42 8.44
N ALA A 78 10.09 -6.54 9.46
CA ALA A 78 10.39 -7.32 10.66
C ALA A 78 10.50 -8.84 10.36
N LEU A 79 9.63 -9.35 9.48
CA LEU A 79 9.70 -10.74 9.03
C LEU A 79 10.99 -11.01 8.24
N GLY A 80 11.36 -10.13 7.30
CA GLY A 80 12.63 -10.23 6.57
C GLY A 80 13.86 -10.07 7.46
N ALA A 81 13.74 -9.31 8.56
CA ALA A 81 14.79 -9.21 9.57
C ALA A 81 14.94 -10.48 10.43
N SER A 82 13.87 -11.28 10.54
CA SER A 82 13.81 -12.47 11.37
C SER A 82 14.10 -13.76 10.60
N SER A 83 13.97 -13.74 9.26
CA SER A 83 14.43 -14.83 8.40
C SER A 83 15.95 -14.84 8.37
N THR A 84 16.56 -15.98 8.74
CA THR A 84 17.99 -16.30 8.82
C THR A 84 18.92 -15.31 8.10
N GLN A 85 19.19 -14.16 8.74
CA GLN A 85 20.07 -13.15 8.17
C GLN A 85 21.50 -13.65 8.27
N THR A 86 22.16 -13.76 7.13
CA THR A 86 23.61 -13.89 7.11
C THR A 86 24.22 -12.54 7.53
N VAL A 87 25.47 -12.55 7.99
CA VAL A 87 26.22 -11.31 8.29
C VAL A 87 26.24 -10.36 7.08
N HIS A 88 26.24 -10.91 5.86
CA HIS A 88 26.17 -10.16 4.63
C HIS A 88 24.86 -9.36 4.50
N ASP A 89 23.71 -9.99 4.79
CA ASP A 89 22.40 -9.34 4.71
C ASP A 89 22.28 -8.16 5.70
N ALA A 90 22.90 -8.29 6.88
CA ALA A 90 22.94 -7.22 7.87
C ALA A 90 23.80 -6.03 7.41
N VAL A 91 24.93 -6.29 6.74
CA VAL A 91 25.83 -5.25 6.20
C VAL A 91 25.17 -4.50 5.05
N GLU A 92 24.50 -5.19 4.13
CA GLU A 92 23.77 -4.56 3.02
C GLU A 92 22.63 -3.65 3.52
N ARG A 93 21.89 -4.08 4.55
CA ARG A 93 20.87 -3.23 5.18
C ARG A 93 21.48 -1.97 5.77
N LEU A 94 22.61 -2.09 6.47
CA LEU A 94 23.30 -0.93 7.06
C LEU A 94 23.79 0.05 5.99
N ALA A 95 24.32 -0.46 4.88
CA ALA A 95 24.74 0.37 3.76
C ALA A 95 23.57 1.15 3.15
N ALA A 96 22.43 0.49 2.93
CA ALA A 96 21.21 1.14 2.44
C ALA A 96 20.66 2.21 3.40
N ASP A 97 20.74 1.98 4.71
CA ASP A 97 20.31 2.95 5.71
C ASP A 97 21.24 4.17 5.77
N VAL A 98 22.55 3.98 5.61
CA VAL A 98 23.52 5.09 5.49
C VAL A 98 23.26 5.93 4.25
N GLU A 99 22.94 5.30 3.12
CA GLU A 99 22.67 6.04 1.89
C GLU A 99 21.37 6.86 2.01
N ARG A 100 20.32 6.29 2.60
CA ARG A 100 19.09 7.02 2.90
C ARG A 100 19.34 8.22 3.83
N LEU A 101 20.24 8.08 4.80
CA LEU A 101 20.63 9.20 5.66
C LEU A 101 21.38 10.30 4.90
N ARG A 102 22.23 9.94 3.93
CA ARG A 102 22.92 10.92 3.08
C ARG A 102 21.93 11.72 2.24
N GLU A 103 20.93 11.05 1.66
CA GLU A 103 19.87 11.71 0.88
C GLU A 103 19.03 12.67 1.71
N ILE A 104 18.87 12.43 3.01
CA ILE A 104 18.13 13.33 3.93
C ILE A 104 18.96 14.56 4.32
N VAL A 105 20.28 14.41 4.39
CA VAL A 105 21.19 15.49 4.80
C VAL A 105 21.59 16.39 3.62
N ALA A 106 21.52 15.88 2.39
CA ALA A 106 21.78 16.63 1.15
C ALA A 106 20.60 17.55 0.78
#